data_AF-A0A1A8DZK6-F1
#
_entry.id   AF-A0A1A8DZK6-F1
#
_cell.length_a   1.000
_cell.length_b   1.000
_cell.length_c   1.000
_cell.angle_alpha   90.00
_cell.angle_beta   90.00
_cell.angle_gamma   90.00
#
_symmetry.space_group_name_H-M   'P 1'
#
loop_
_entity.id
_entity.type
_entity.pdbx_description
1 polymer ?
#
loop_
_entity_poly.entity_id
_entity_poly.type
_entity_poly.pdbx_seq_one_letter_code
_entity_poly.pdbx_strand_id
1 'polypeptide(L)' 'SRVNQWTTIVIEQCLGQLSSLRQPFKYIASCVIMEKTGAGLQAANSCFWDNSTDETCTVHWENSSMHCILTVCSMAI' A
#
# COMPACT_ATOMS: atom_id res chain seq x y z
N SER A 1 -14.07 5.47 13.32
CA SER A 1 -12.72 6.07 13.37
C SER A 1 -12.42 6.71 12.03
N ARG A 2 -11.98 7.98 11.98
CA ARG A 2 -11.66 8.70 10.73
C ARG A 2 -10.49 8.06 9.96
N VAL A 3 -9.54 7.47 10.68
CA VAL A 3 -8.39 6.77 10.09
C VAL A 3 -8.83 5.61 9.19
N ASN A 4 -9.76 4.77 9.67
CA ASN A 4 -10.28 3.65 8.85
C ASN A 4 -10.93 4.13 7.55
N GLN A 5 -11.65 5.26 7.60
CA GLN A 5 -12.26 5.84 6.39
C GLN A 5 -11.18 6.31 5.40
N TRP A 6 -10.13 6.99 5.88
CA TRP A 6 -9.01 7.39 5.04
C TRP A 6 -8.27 6.18 4.44
N THR A 7 -8.03 5.15 5.24
CA THR A 7 -7.43 3.90 4.78
C THR A 7 -8.25 3.28 3.65
N THR A 8 -9.57 3.18 3.81
CA THR A 8 -10.47 2.68 2.75
C THR A 8 -10.38 3.54 1.49
N ILE A 9 -10.48 4.86 1.61
CA ILE A 9 -10.41 5.78 0.46
C ILE A 9 -9.09 5.61 -0.31
N VAL A 10 -7.95 5.58 0.39
CA VAL A 10 -6.63 5.42 -0.23
C VAL A 10 -6.53 4.09 -0.97
N ILE A 11 -6.98 3.00 -0.35
CA ILE A 11 -6.96 1.66 -0.96
C ILE A 11 -7.86 1.61 -2.20
N GLU A 12 -9.10 2.11 -2.11
CA GLU A 12 -10.06 2.09 -3.22
C GLU A 12 -9.60 2.95 -4.40
N GLN A 13 -9.05 4.14 -4.13
CA GLN A 13 -8.50 5.01 -5.19
C GLN A 13 -7.30 4.35 -5.88
N CYS A 14 -6.39 3.76 -5.11
CA CYS A 14 -5.22 3.08 -5.65
C CYS A 14 -5.63 1.87 -6.51
N LEU A 15 -6.48 0.99 -5.98
CA LEU A 15 -6.98 -0.17 -6.72
C LEU A 15 -7.82 0.23 -7.95
N GLY A 16 -8.61 1.31 -7.85
CA GLY A 16 -9.37 1.85 -8.97
C GLY A 16 -8.47 2.33 -10.11
N GLN A 17 -7.38 3.03 -9.79
CA GLN A 17 -6.39 3.45 -10.78
C GLN A 17 -5.67 2.26 -11.41
N LEU A 18 -5.22 1.29 -10.61
CA LEU A 18 -4.54 0.09 -11.12
C LEU A 18 -5.46 -0.75 -12.02
N SER A 19 -6.73 -0.92 -11.64
CA SER A 19 -7.74 -1.60 -12.45
C SER A 19 -7.97 -0.89 -13.78
N SER A 20 -7.93 0.45 -13.79
CA SER A 20 -8.11 1.24 -15.02
C SER A 20 -7.01 1.02 -16.07
N LEU A 21 -5.82 0.53 -15.67
CA LEU A 21 -4.72 0.19 -16.57
C LEU A 21 -4.99 -1.07 -17.40
N ARG A 22 -6.01 -1.87 -17.04
CA ARG A 22 -6.45 -3.10 -17.74
C ARG A 22 -5.32 -4.11 -18.01
N GLN A 23 -4.30 -4.12 -17.16
CA GLN A 23 -3.23 -5.11 -17.22
C GLN A 23 -3.68 -6.43 -16.58
N PRO A 24 -3.23 -7.60 -17.08
CA PRO A 24 -3.65 -8.91 -16.59
C PRO A 24 -2.93 -9.32 -15.30
N PHE A 25 -3.02 -8.48 -14.26
CA PHE A 25 -2.42 -8.72 -12.95
C PHE A 25 -3.49 -8.77 -11.85
N LYS A 26 -3.20 -9.54 -10.80
CA LYS A 26 -3.89 -9.47 -9.51
C LYS A 26 -3.19 -8.43 -8.64
N TYR A 27 -3.95 -7.50 -8.10
CA TYR A 27 -3.44 -6.44 -7.23
C TYR A 27 -3.86 -6.67 -5.78
N ILE A 28 -2.91 -6.50 -4.86
CA ILE A 28 -3.14 -6.45 -3.41
C ILE A 28 -2.63 -5.10 -2.91
N ALA A 29 -3.44 -4.36 -2.17
CA ALA A 29 -3.05 -3.11 -1.55
C ALA A 29 -3.22 -3.19 -0.02
N SER A 30 -2.22 -2.71 0.71
CA SER A 30 -2.21 -2.62 2.18
C SER A 30 -1.74 -1.24 2.60
N CYS A 31 -2.45 -0.61 3.53
CA CYS A 31 -2.16 0.74 4.00
C CYS A 31 -2.12 0.78 5.53
N VAL A 32 -1.04 1.30 6.08
CA VAL A 32 -0.84 1.51 7.51
C VAL A 32 -0.78 3.00 7.77
N ILE A 33 -1.68 3.49 8.63
CA ILE A 33 -1.68 4.88 9.09
C ILE A 33 -1.46 4.87 10.61
N MET A 34 -0.38 5.52 11.06
CA MET A 34 0.03 5.57 12.47
C MET A 34 0.22 7.02 12.92
N GLU A 35 -0.26 7.34 14.12
CA GLU A 35 -0.02 8.63 14.76
C GLU A 35 1.43 8.74 15.26
N LYS A 36 2.05 9.91 15.07
CA LYS A 36 3.40 10.23 15.56
C LYS A 36 3.35 10.55 17.05
N THR A 37 3.52 9.52 17.87
CA THR A 37 3.58 9.66 19.33
C THR A 37 5.01 9.59 19.90
N GLY A 38 6.01 9.65 19.03
CA GLY A 38 7.43 9.48 19.39
C GLY A 38 7.90 8.01 19.46
N ALA A 39 7.00 7.06 19.18
CA ALA A 39 7.36 5.66 18.97
C ALA A 39 7.98 5.43 17.58
N GLY A 40 8.94 4.50 17.48
CA GLY A 40 9.51 4.10 16.21
C GLY A 40 8.53 3.24 15.39
N LEU A 41 8.57 3.39 14.06
CA LEU A 41 7.80 2.59 13.11
C LEU A 41 8.76 1.93 12.11
N GLN A 42 8.80 0.60 12.10
CA GLN A 42 9.48 -0.19 11.08
C GLN A 42 8.43 -0.96 10.28
N ALA A 43 8.41 -0.73 8.96
CA ALA A 43 7.60 -1.52 8.03
C ALA A 43 8.53 -2.13 6.98
N ALA A 44 8.44 -3.45 6.83
CA ALA A 44 9.15 -4.20 5.81
C ALA A 44 8.19 -5.23 5.21
N ASN A 45 8.38 -5.57 3.94
CA ASN A 45 7.69 -6.66 3.29
C ASN A 45 8.71 -7.61 2.66
N SER A 46 8.34 -8.88 2.54
CA SER A 46 9.15 -9.89 1.88
C SER A 46 8.19 -10.85 1.20
N CYS A 47 8.46 -11.13 -0.07
CA CYS A 47 7.61 -11.92 -0.95
C CYS A 47 8.46 -13.04 -1.58
N PHE A 48 7.85 -14.17 -1.90
CA PHE A 48 8.51 -15.31 -2.55
C PHE A 48 7.78 -15.68 -3.85
N TRP A 49 7.91 -14.82 -4.85
CA TRP A 49 7.09 -14.84 -6.06
C TRP A 49 7.98 -14.81 -7.32
N ASP A 50 7.41 -14.81 -8.53
CA ASP A 50 8.19 -14.81 -9.77
C ASP A 50 8.85 -13.44 -10.00
N ASN A 51 10.18 -13.41 -10.01
CA ASN A 51 10.97 -12.18 -10.12
C ASN A 51 10.90 -11.50 -11.49
N SER A 52 10.28 -12.15 -12.50
CA SER A 52 10.11 -11.59 -13.84
C SER A 52 8.74 -10.94 -14.05
N THR A 53 7.72 -11.39 -13.31
CA THR A 53 6.33 -10.96 -13.54
C THR A 53 5.68 -10.30 -12.34
N ASP A 54 6.14 -10.61 -11.13
CA ASP A 54 5.51 -10.15 -9.90
C ASP A 54 6.36 -9.08 -9.22
N GLU A 55 5.70 -8.01 -8.77
CA GLU A 55 6.37 -6.84 -8.21
C GLU A 55 5.67 -6.33 -6.96
N THR A 56 6.43 -5.64 -6.11
CA THR A 56 5.91 -4.93 -4.95
C THR A 56 6.44 -3.50 -4.92
N CYS A 57 5.56 -2.55 -4.67
CA CYS A 57 5.87 -1.14 -4.52
C CYS A 57 5.46 -0.67 -3.12
N THR A 58 6.35 0.01 -2.41
CA THR A 58 6.07 0.59 -1.09
C THR A 58 6.31 2.08 -1.12
N VAL A 59 5.30 2.85 -0.73
CA VAL A 59 5.34 4.30 -0.65
C VAL A 59 5.19 4.73 0.80
N HIS A 60 6.18 5.47 1.28
CA HIS A 60 6.15 6.08 2.60
C HIS A 60 5.81 7.56 2.47
N TRP A 61 4.77 7.98 3.17
CA TRP A 61 4.34 9.37 3.28
C TRP A 61 4.23 9.76 4.76
N GLU A 62 4.50 11.02 5.07
CA GLU A 62 4.35 11.53 6.42
C GLU A 62 3.96 13.01 6.44
N ASN A 63 3.32 13.42 7.53
CA ASN A 63 3.09 14.82 7.87
C ASN A 63 3.60 15.11 9.29
N SER A 64 3.25 16.27 9.87
CA SER A 64 3.67 16.65 11.22
C SER A 64 3.21 15.69 12.33
N SER A 65 2.14 14.93 12.11
CA SER A 65 1.43 14.20 13.16
C SER A 65 1.20 12.72 12.85
N MET A 66 1.47 12.26 11.63
CA MET A 66 1.14 10.91 11.17
C MET A 66 2.15 10.37 10.17
N HIS A 67 2.36 9.06 10.19
CA HIS A 67 2.98 8.27 9.14
C HIS A 67 1.90 7.51 8.35
N CYS A 68 2.09 7.41 7.05
CA CYS A 68 1.26 6.62 6.14
C CYS A 68 2.18 5.76 5.26
N ILE A 69 1.98 4.45 5.27
CA ILE A 69 2.77 3.51 4.48
C ILE A 69 1.79 2.70 3.63
N LEU A 70 1.91 2.83 2.31
CA LEU A 70 1.12 2.10 1.33
C LEU A 70 2.01 1.07 0.65
N THR A 71 1.62 -0.19 0.69
CA THR A 71 2.26 -1.28 -0.04
C THR A 71 1.28 -1.83 -1.07
N VAL A 72 1.70 -1.91 -2.32
CA VAL A 72 0.96 -2.53 -3.42
C VAL A 72 1.78 -3.67 -3.97
N CYS A 73 1.15 -4.82 -4.12
CA CYS A 73 1.73 -6.00 -4.75
C CYS A 73 0.95 -6.34 -6.02
N SER A 74 1.67 -6.61 -7.09
CA SER A 74 1.14 -6.99 -8.41
C SER A 74 1.63 -8.39 -8.74
N MET A 75 0.73 -9.30 -9.10
CA MET A 75 1.06 -10.68 -9.45
C MET A 75 0.48 -11.04 -10.80
N ALA A 76 1.26 -11.67 -11.67
CA ALA A 76 0.75 -12.16 -12.94
C ALA A 76 -0.29 -13.27 -12.72
N ILE A 77 -1.19 -13.38 -13.70
CA ILE A 77 -2.26 -14.39 -13.73
C ILE A 77 -1.85 -15.56 -14.61
#